data_AF-A0A6N4H4X6-F1
#
_entry.id   AF-A0A6N4H4X6-F1
#
_cell.length_a   1.000
_cell.length_b   1.000
_cell.length_c   1.000
_cell.angle_alpha   90.00
_cell.angle_beta   90.00
_cell.angle_gamma   90.00
#
_symmetry.space_group_name_H-M   'P 1'
#
loop_
_entity.id
_entity.type
_entity.pdbx_description
1 polymer ?
#
loop_
_entity_poly.entity_id
_entity_poly.type
_entity_poly.pdbx_seq_one_letter_code
_entity_poly.pdbx_strand_id
1 'polypeptide(L)'
;MKETTKFDDFSGEKAISLAKTFAKDAYTKELGVVLSVAFSDIRNLPALGFNQDEPIPLKEYVKKWVSRYFSGYNGRPSKRHGKKSQTKPDPAVKLILRTRREDIDDNFADTLEKGHSIMMTIEGMVGNLLEEYLATILHPYGWYCCWGSTIDAVDFCKEDGSLLQVKTSNNSENSSSIRVRNGTEIRIWFRRFFNKANTFNWVALNEIIGRDIFNEEDSERKFRDFITRTIRENPGCIYIPEKCRIEAVQMELW
;
A
#
# COMPACT_ATOMS: atom_id res chain seq x y z
N MET A 1 12.77 -5.99 -10.64
CA MET A 1 14.16 -6.48 -10.88
C MET A 1 14.73 -5.86 -12.14
N LYS A 2 16.07 -5.84 -12.30
CA LYS A 2 16.72 -5.43 -13.57
C LYS A 2 16.37 -6.44 -14.67
N GLU A 3 16.25 -5.97 -15.92
CA GLU A 3 16.05 -6.86 -17.08
C GLU A 3 17.20 -7.85 -17.27
N THR A 4 18.40 -7.47 -16.86
CA THR A 4 19.62 -8.28 -16.98
C THR A 4 19.75 -9.37 -15.92
N THR A 5 18.88 -9.39 -14.91
CA THR A 5 18.93 -10.41 -13.87
C THR A 5 18.66 -11.79 -14.45
N LYS A 6 19.39 -12.80 -13.97
CA LYS A 6 19.23 -14.18 -14.42
C LYS A 6 18.74 -15.03 -13.26
N PHE A 7 17.89 -15.98 -13.58
CA PHE A 7 17.58 -17.10 -12.70
C PHE A 7 18.34 -18.34 -13.18
N ASP A 8 18.57 -19.29 -12.28
CA ASP A 8 18.99 -20.63 -12.67
C ASP A 8 17.97 -21.31 -13.60
N ASP A 9 16.68 -21.02 -13.41
CA ASP A 9 15.56 -21.58 -14.17
C ASP A 9 14.36 -20.61 -14.12
N PHE A 10 14.21 -19.74 -15.12
CA PHE A 10 13.08 -18.80 -15.18
C PHE A 10 11.86 -19.45 -15.82
N SER A 11 10.97 -20.02 -14.99
CA SER A 11 9.74 -20.67 -15.45
C SER A 11 8.56 -20.36 -14.52
N GLY A 12 7.52 -19.73 -15.07
CA GLY A 12 6.27 -19.45 -14.35
C GLY A 12 5.57 -20.73 -13.88
N GLU A 13 5.53 -21.77 -14.71
CA GLU A 13 4.91 -23.05 -14.35
C GLU A 13 5.62 -23.72 -13.16
N LYS A 14 6.97 -23.74 -13.17
CA LYS A 14 7.75 -24.25 -12.05
C LYS A 14 7.58 -23.39 -10.80
N ALA A 15 7.54 -22.06 -10.96
CA ALA A 15 7.27 -21.14 -9.85
C ALA A 15 5.91 -21.43 -9.19
N ILE A 16 4.87 -21.68 -9.97
CA ILE A 16 3.55 -22.05 -9.48
C ILE A 16 3.57 -23.39 -8.73
N SER A 17 4.25 -24.41 -9.27
CA SER A 17 4.42 -25.71 -8.61
C SER A 17 5.14 -25.59 -7.26
N LEU A 18 6.22 -24.80 -7.22
CA LEU A 18 6.94 -24.48 -5.99
C LEU A 18 6.06 -23.72 -4.99
N ALA A 19 5.28 -22.76 -5.46
CA ALA A 19 4.38 -21.99 -4.60
C ALA A 19 3.29 -22.87 -3.97
N LYS A 20 2.71 -23.82 -4.72
CA LYS A 20 1.79 -24.83 -4.15
C LYS A 20 2.47 -25.64 -3.04
N THR A 21 3.73 -26.03 -3.23
CA THR A 21 4.51 -26.76 -2.22
C THR A 21 4.77 -25.93 -0.96
N PHE A 22 5.12 -24.65 -1.11
CA PHE A 22 5.41 -23.77 0.03
C PHE A 22 4.16 -23.29 0.77
N ALA A 23 3.09 -22.98 0.05
CA ALA A 23 1.84 -22.51 0.61
C ALA A 23 0.96 -23.64 1.17
N LYS A 24 1.11 -24.87 0.65
CA LYS A 24 0.30 -26.05 1.05
C LYS A 24 -1.20 -25.71 0.98
N ASP A 25 -1.94 -25.98 2.04
CA ASP A 25 -3.39 -25.74 2.14
C ASP A 25 -3.76 -24.25 2.09
N ALA A 26 -2.80 -23.35 2.30
CA ALA A 26 -3.02 -21.90 2.18
C ALA A 26 -2.87 -21.39 0.73
N TYR A 27 -2.57 -22.26 -0.25
CA TYR A 27 -2.51 -21.86 -1.65
C TYR A 27 -3.91 -21.50 -2.17
N THR A 28 -4.05 -20.33 -2.76
CA THR A 28 -5.30 -19.87 -3.34
C THR A 28 -5.16 -19.55 -4.83
N LYS A 29 -6.29 -19.43 -5.53
CA LYS A 29 -6.30 -19.01 -6.95
C LYS A 29 -5.65 -17.63 -7.11
N GLU A 30 -5.94 -16.71 -6.20
CA GLU A 30 -5.45 -15.33 -6.20
C GLU A 30 -3.92 -15.30 -6.12
N LEU A 31 -3.33 -16.05 -5.18
CA LEU A 31 -1.88 -16.17 -5.07
C LEU A 31 -1.28 -16.70 -6.38
N GLY A 32 -1.89 -17.74 -6.96
CA GLY A 32 -1.48 -18.31 -8.23
C GLY A 32 -1.48 -17.30 -9.38
N VAL A 33 -2.56 -16.54 -9.53
CA VAL A 33 -2.68 -15.51 -10.58
C VAL A 33 -1.64 -14.41 -10.37
N VAL A 34 -1.52 -13.87 -9.15
CA VAL A 34 -0.53 -12.82 -8.84
C VAL A 34 0.89 -13.31 -9.13
N LEU A 35 1.22 -14.54 -8.75
CA LEU A 35 2.53 -15.13 -9.03
C LEU A 35 2.77 -15.33 -10.54
N SER A 36 1.75 -15.80 -11.27
CA SER A 36 1.85 -15.97 -12.73
C SER A 36 2.10 -14.65 -13.44
N VAL A 37 1.39 -13.58 -13.05
CA VAL A 37 1.61 -12.24 -13.59
C VAL A 37 2.98 -11.71 -13.16
N ALA A 38 3.42 -11.99 -11.94
CA ALA A 38 4.75 -11.60 -11.48
C ALA A 38 5.87 -12.25 -12.34
N PHE A 39 5.69 -13.49 -12.78
CA PHE A 39 6.66 -14.21 -13.63
C PHE A 39 6.48 -13.99 -15.14
N SER A 40 5.47 -13.23 -15.59
CA SER A 40 5.30 -12.92 -17.02
C SER A 40 6.32 -11.92 -17.55
N ASP A 41 6.95 -11.15 -16.67
CA ASP A 41 8.02 -10.21 -16.97
C ASP A 41 8.96 -10.12 -15.76
N ILE A 42 10.27 -10.33 -15.96
CA ILE A 42 11.25 -10.23 -14.87
C ILE A 42 11.22 -8.87 -14.16
N ARG A 43 10.81 -7.80 -14.85
CA ARG A 43 10.67 -6.46 -14.25
C ARG A 43 9.52 -6.35 -13.26
N ASN A 44 8.54 -7.26 -13.30
CA ASN A 44 7.49 -7.34 -12.30
C ASN A 44 8.02 -7.82 -10.95
N LEU A 45 9.07 -8.64 -10.97
CA LEU A 45 9.56 -9.30 -9.78
C LEU A 45 10.34 -8.34 -8.86
N PRO A 46 10.00 -8.23 -7.57
CA PRO A 46 10.78 -7.45 -6.62
C PRO A 46 12.15 -8.08 -6.38
N ALA A 47 13.14 -7.27 -5.98
CA ALA A 47 14.51 -7.75 -5.76
C ALA A 47 14.63 -8.74 -4.57
N LEU A 48 13.78 -8.64 -3.55
CA LEU A 48 13.75 -9.51 -2.35
C LEU A 48 15.11 -9.71 -1.64
N GLY A 49 16.00 -8.73 -1.75
CA GLY A 49 17.33 -8.76 -1.17
C GLY A 49 18.30 -9.75 -1.83
N PHE A 50 18.01 -10.20 -3.06
CA PHE A 50 18.97 -10.98 -3.84
C PHE A 50 19.97 -10.08 -4.56
N ASN A 51 21.21 -10.58 -4.70
CA ASN A 51 22.19 -9.99 -5.61
C ASN A 51 21.70 -10.20 -7.06
N GLN A 52 21.48 -9.12 -7.79
CA GLN A 52 20.93 -9.15 -9.14
C GLN A 52 21.99 -9.36 -10.24
N ASP A 53 23.27 -9.40 -9.84
CA ASP A 53 24.40 -9.61 -10.74
C ASP A 53 24.86 -11.09 -10.76
N GLU A 54 24.24 -11.95 -9.94
CA GLU A 54 24.43 -13.41 -9.89
C GLU A 54 23.13 -14.15 -10.26
N PRO A 55 23.21 -15.41 -10.75
CA PRO A 55 22.03 -16.24 -10.97
C PRO A 55 21.24 -16.47 -9.66
N ILE A 56 19.97 -16.08 -9.66
CA ILE A 56 19.07 -16.25 -8.51
C ILE A 56 18.44 -17.65 -8.55
N PRO A 57 18.54 -18.45 -7.47
CA PRO A 57 17.86 -19.75 -7.41
C PRO A 57 16.33 -19.60 -7.36
N LEU A 58 15.62 -20.16 -8.34
CA LEU A 58 14.16 -20.05 -8.46
C LEU A 58 13.44 -20.51 -7.18
N LYS A 59 13.87 -21.64 -6.63
CA LYS A 59 13.27 -22.23 -5.42
C LYS A 59 13.30 -21.27 -4.23
N GLU A 60 14.45 -20.68 -3.96
CA GLU A 60 14.61 -19.75 -2.84
C GLU A 60 13.90 -18.42 -3.09
N TYR A 61 13.88 -17.97 -4.35
CA TYR A 61 13.13 -16.78 -4.73
C TYR A 61 11.63 -16.96 -4.49
N VAL A 62 11.04 -18.03 -5.01
CA VAL A 62 9.60 -18.31 -4.86
C VAL A 62 9.23 -18.48 -3.38
N LYS A 63 10.10 -19.13 -2.58
CA LYS A 63 9.89 -19.23 -1.12
C LYS A 63 9.80 -17.86 -0.45
N LYS A 64 10.74 -16.95 -0.74
CA LYS A 64 10.69 -15.57 -0.21
C LYS A 64 9.49 -14.80 -0.74
N TRP A 65 9.15 -14.96 -2.01
CA TRP A 65 8.01 -14.31 -2.64
C TRP A 65 6.69 -14.72 -1.98
N VAL A 66 6.46 -16.02 -1.78
CA VAL A 66 5.26 -16.57 -1.11
C VAL A 66 5.17 -16.08 0.33
N SER A 67 6.29 -16.10 1.06
CA SER A 67 6.36 -15.54 2.42
C SER A 67 5.98 -14.05 2.45
N ARG A 68 6.45 -13.27 1.48
CA ARG A 68 6.13 -11.85 1.36
C ARG A 68 4.67 -11.60 1.02
N TYR A 69 4.08 -12.40 0.12
CA TYR A 69 2.66 -12.35 -0.20
C TYR A 69 1.81 -12.56 1.05
N PHE A 70 2.07 -13.63 1.80
CA PHE A 70 1.33 -13.93 3.03
C PHE A 70 1.57 -12.91 4.14
N SER A 71 2.80 -12.40 4.28
CA SER A 71 3.11 -11.33 5.22
C SER A 71 2.32 -10.06 4.91
N GLY A 72 2.24 -9.68 3.64
CA GLY A 72 1.41 -8.56 3.18
C GLY A 72 -0.07 -8.78 3.45
N TYR A 73 -0.60 -9.95 3.08
CA TYR A 73 -2.00 -10.30 3.29
C TYR A 73 -2.35 -10.28 4.78
N ASN A 74 -1.56 -10.93 5.63
CA ASN A 74 -1.81 -10.97 7.08
C ASN A 74 -1.45 -9.65 7.78
N GLY A 75 -0.67 -8.79 7.14
CA GLY A 75 -0.28 -7.46 7.60
C GLY A 75 -1.25 -6.33 7.22
N ARG A 76 -2.40 -6.66 6.61
CA ARG A 76 -3.44 -5.68 6.30
C ARG A 76 -4.07 -5.06 7.57
N PRO A 77 -4.58 -3.83 7.50
CA PRO A 77 -5.18 -3.13 8.65
C PRO A 77 -6.18 -3.97 9.47
N SER A 78 -7.06 -4.75 8.84
CA SER A 78 -8.04 -5.56 9.59
C SER A 78 -7.44 -6.67 10.47
N LYS A 79 -6.17 -7.04 10.28
CA LYS A 79 -5.50 -8.14 11.00
C LYS A 79 -4.26 -7.74 11.77
N ARG A 80 -3.55 -6.71 11.30
CA ARG A 80 -2.23 -6.36 11.84
C ARG A 80 -2.32 -5.81 13.25
N HIS A 81 -1.20 -5.87 13.95
CA HIS A 81 -0.96 -5.06 15.15
C HIS A 81 0.00 -3.92 14.80
N GLY A 82 -0.40 -2.70 15.10
CA GLY A 82 0.38 -1.49 14.92
C GLY A 82 1.59 -1.50 15.84
N LYS A 83 2.71 -0.96 15.37
CA LYS A 83 3.93 -0.83 16.16
C LYS A 83 4.16 0.64 16.47
N LYS A 84 4.71 0.90 17.65
CA LYS A 84 5.22 2.22 18.01
C LYS A 84 6.30 2.63 17.01
N SER A 85 6.18 3.84 16.46
CA SER A 85 7.24 4.42 15.64
C SER A 85 8.53 4.52 16.46
N GLN A 86 9.64 4.05 15.89
CA GLN A 86 10.98 4.18 16.47
C GLN A 86 11.70 5.43 15.97
N THR A 87 11.12 6.15 15.00
CA THR A 87 11.68 7.38 14.46
C THR A 87 11.74 8.45 15.55
N LYS A 88 12.95 8.95 15.79
CA LYS A 88 13.16 10.11 16.67
C LYS A 88 12.96 11.38 15.83
N PRO A 89 12.13 12.34 16.29
CA PRO A 89 11.97 13.63 15.61
C PRO A 89 13.29 14.39 15.50
N ASP A 90 13.43 15.20 14.45
CA ASP A 90 14.57 16.10 14.27
C ASP A 90 14.39 17.36 15.15
N PRO A 91 15.29 17.62 16.11
CA PRO A 91 15.21 18.80 16.98
C PRO A 91 15.17 20.14 16.21
N ALA A 92 15.70 20.18 14.98
CA ALA A 92 15.68 21.38 14.15
C ALA A 92 14.26 21.82 13.78
N VAL A 93 13.31 20.88 13.65
CA VAL A 93 11.90 21.20 13.34
C VAL A 93 11.28 22.02 14.45
N LYS A 94 11.49 21.61 15.72
CA LYS A 94 11.02 22.34 16.89
C LYS A 94 11.70 23.71 17.01
N LEU A 95 13.01 23.76 16.77
CA LEU A 95 13.77 25.02 16.78
C LEU A 95 13.19 26.03 15.78
N ILE A 96 13.00 25.63 14.52
CA ILE A 96 12.45 26.50 13.46
C ILE A 96 11.07 27.05 13.86
N LEU A 97 10.17 26.19 14.34
CA LEU A 97 8.83 26.59 14.75
C LEU A 97 8.88 27.66 15.85
N ARG A 98 9.65 27.41 16.92
CA ARG A 98 9.75 28.31 18.07
C ARG A 98 10.48 29.61 17.75
N THR A 99 11.49 29.56 16.88
CA THR A 99 12.14 30.78 16.38
C THR A 99 11.18 31.63 15.55
N ARG A 100 10.27 31.01 14.79
CA ARG A 100 9.29 31.74 13.97
C ARG A 100 8.06 32.23 14.76
N ARG A 101 7.73 31.55 15.86
CA ARG A 101 6.57 31.76 16.72
C ARG A 101 7.00 31.69 18.18
N GLU A 102 7.43 32.82 18.71
CA GLU A 102 7.89 32.95 20.11
C GLU A 102 6.77 32.70 21.14
N ASP A 103 5.51 32.79 20.71
CA ASP A 103 4.31 32.49 21.52
C ASP A 103 4.09 30.98 21.75
N ILE A 104 4.80 30.11 21.02
CA ILE A 104 4.73 28.65 21.19
C ILE A 104 5.78 28.21 22.23
N ASP A 105 5.30 27.77 23.38
CA ASP A 105 6.15 27.20 24.43
C ASP A 105 6.60 25.76 24.11
N ASP A 106 7.53 25.24 24.92
CA ASP A 106 8.09 23.90 24.75
C ASP A 106 7.04 22.79 24.90
N ASN A 107 6.07 22.94 25.79
CA ASN A 107 5.06 21.92 26.04
C ASN A 107 4.10 21.79 24.85
N PHE A 108 3.69 22.92 24.29
CA PHE A 108 2.84 22.96 23.12
C PHE A 108 3.59 22.48 21.88
N ALA A 109 4.85 22.88 21.69
CA ALA A 109 5.70 22.36 20.61
C ALA A 109 5.87 20.84 20.68
N ASP A 110 6.13 20.28 21.86
CA ASP A 110 6.22 18.83 22.08
C ASP A 110 4.88 18.12 21.81
N THR A 111 3.75 18.79 22.03
CA THR A 111 2.41 18.27 21.72
C THR A 111 2.18 18.23 20.21
N LEU A 112 2.55 19.29 19.49
CA LEU A 112 2.48 19.36 18.03
C LEU A 112 3.35 18.28 17.37
N GLU A 113 4.56 18.07 17.86
CA GLU A 113 5.48 17.04 17.35
C GLU A 113 4.91 15.63 17.53
N LYS A 114 4.37 15.31 18.72
CA LYS A 114 3.70 14.03 18.99
C LYS A 114 2.48 13.83 18.10
N GLY A 115 1.64 14.86 17.97
CA GLY A 115 0.47 14.85 17.10
C GLY A 115 0.85 14.61 15.63
N HIS A 116 1.85 15.33 15.13
CA HIS A 116 2.39 15.15 13.79
C HIS A 116 2.87 13.71 13.56
N SER A 117 3.64 13.14 14.48
CA SER A 117 4.12 11.75 14.38
C SER A 117 2.98 10.73 14.26
N ILE A 118 1.91 10.91 15.04
CA ILE A 118 0.70 10.07 14.96
C ILE A 118 0.01 10.26 13.62
N MET A 119 -0.19 11.50 13.17
CA MET A 119 -0.84 11.80 11.90
C MET A 119 -0.09 11.23 10.70
N MET A 120 1.25 11.29 10.68
CA MET A 120 2.06 10.66 9.63
C MET A 120 1.82 9.14 9.54
N THR A 121 1.67 8.48 10.70
CA THR A 121 1.36 7.04 10.75
C THR A 121 -0.05 6.75 10.21
N ILE A 122 -1.02 7.59 10.59
CA ILE A 122 -2.42 7.47 10.14
C ILE A 122 -2.54 7.74 8.63
N GLU A 123 -1.85 8.75 8.11
CA GLU A 123 -1.81 9.07 6.68
C GLU A 123 -1.32 7.88 5.84
N GLY A 124 -0.24 7.22 6.29
CA GLY A 124 0.24 5.98 5.65
C GLY A 124 -0.79 4.84 5.73
N MET A 125 -1.53 4.75 6.83
CA MET A 125 -2.59 3.76 7.00
C MET A 125 -3.76 3.97 6.03
N VAL A 126 -4.10 5.21 5.66
CA VAL A 126 -5.18 5.48 4.69
C VAL A 126 -4.93 4.75 3.37
N GLY A 127 -3.67 4.68 2.91
CA GLY A 127 -3.30 3.90 1.72
C GLY A 127 -3.55 2.41 1.89
N ASN A 128 -3.11 1.83 3.01
CA ASN A 128 -3.32 0.41 3.27
C ASN A 128 -4.80 0.04 3.42
N LEU A 129 -5.61 0.92 4.03
CA LEU A 129 -7.05 0.74 4.13
C LEU A 129 -7.73 0.83 2.77
N LEU A 130 -7.25 1.71 1.89
CA LEU A 130 -7.75 1.85 0.52
C LEU A 130 -7.48 0.59 -0.31
N GLU A 131 -6.25 0.06 -0.25
CA GLU A 131 -5.91 -1.22 -0.90
C GLU A 131 -6.78 -2.36 -0.35
N GLU A 132 -6.94 -2.46 0.97
CA GLU A 132 -7.75 -3.52 1.57
C GLU A 132 -9.23 -3.42 1.18
N TYR A 133 -9.79 -2.22 1.20
CA TYR A 133 -11.16 -1.96 0.76
C TYR A 133 -11.36 -2.36 -0.71
N LEU A 134 -10.48 -1.89 -1.60
CA LEU A 134 -10.55 -2.22 -3.03
C LEU A 134 -10.37 -3.72 -3.28
N ALA A 135 -9.55 -4.42 -2.51
CA ALA A 135 -9.41 -5.87 -2.62
C ALA A 135 -10.74 -6.61 -2.37
N THR A 136 -11.64 -6.06 -1.55
CA THR A 136 -12.97 -6.66 -1.36
C THR A 136 -13.92 -6.40 -2.52
N ILE A 137 -13.85 -5.22 -3.15
CA ILE A 137 -14.78 -4.80 -4.21
C ILE A 137 -14.36 -5.31 -5.58
N LEU A 138 -13.06 -5.34 -5.85
CA LEU A 138 -12.53 -5.66 -7.17
C LEU A 138 -12.35 -7.18 -7.37
N HIS A 139 -12.30 -7.97 -6.29
CA HIS A 139 -12.13 -9.43 -6.33
C HIS A 139 -13.18 -10.16 -7.21
N PRO A 140 -14.50 -9.87 -7.11
CA PRO A 140 -15.51 -10.47 -7.99
C PRO A 140 -15.28 -10.20 -9.49
N TYR A 141 -14.51 -9.16 -9.84
CA TYR A 141 -14.19 -8.77 -11.20
C TYR A 141 -12.82 -9.25 -11.66
N GLY A 142 -12.19 -10.15 -10.90
CA GLY A 142 -10.93 -10.81 -11.25
C GLY A 142 -9.67 -9.99 -11.01
N TRP A 143 -9.78 -8.86 -10.32
CA TRP A 143 -8.62 -8.10 -9.85
C TRP A 143 -8.16 -8.62 -8.50
N TYR A 144 -6.89 -8.97 -8.40
CA TYR A 144 -6.28 -9.52 -7.21
C TYR A 144 -5.19 -8.60 -6.68
N CYS A 145 -5.22 -8.34 -5.37
CA CYS A 145 -4.25 -7.48 -4.73
C CYS A 145 -2.86 -8.15 -4.66
N CYS A 146 -1.83 -7.41 -5.05
CA CYS A 146 -0.42 -7.80 -5.08
C CYS A 146 0.20 -7.66 -3.68
N TRP A 147 -0.37 -8.36 -2.71
CA TRP A 147 -0.02 -8.22 -1.30
C TRP A 147 1.48 -8.24 -1.03
N GLY A 148 1.94 -7.33 -0.17
CA GLY A 148 3.33 -7.27 0.26
C GLY A 148 4.28 -6.69 -0.80
N SER A 149 3.79 -5.94 -1.79
CA SER A 149 4.59 -5.43 -2.90
C SER A 149 5.29 -6.58 -3.65
N THR A 150 4.52 -7.62 -3.96
CA THR A 150 4.99 -8.83 -4.64
C THR A 150 5.12 -8.65 -6.16
N ILE A 151 4.53 -7.58 -6.69
CA ILE A 151 4.83 -7.03 -8.01
C ILE A 151 5.31 -5.59 -7.80
N ASP A 152 6.46 -5.24 -8.38
CA ASP A 152 7.03 -3.91 -8.25
C ASP A 152 6.05 -2.85 -8.79
N ALA A 153 5.76 -1.81 -8.00
CA ALA A 153 4.92 -0.66 -8.39
C ALA A 153 3.48 -0.99 -8.86
N VAL A 154 2.94 -2.15 -8.49
CA VAL A 154 1.58 -2.58 -8.83
C VAL A 154 0.88 -3.05 -7.57
N ASP A 155 -0.35 -2.58 -7.38
CA ASP A 155 -1.18 -2.93 -6.22
C ASP A 155 -2.23 -3.99 -6.57
N PHE A 156 -2.69 -4.03 -7.82
CA PHE A 156 -3.63 -5.04 -8.32
C PHE A 156 -3.27 -5.54 -9.70
N CYS A 157 -3.53 -6.82 -9.97
CA CYS A 157 -3.39 -7.41 -11.29
C CYS A 157 -4.56 -8.34 -11.65
N LYS A 158 -4.69 -8.64 -12.94
CA LYS A 158 -5.61 -9.65 -13.48
C LYS A 158 -4.86 -10.77 -14.20
N GLU A 159 -5.54 -11.89 -14.40
CA GLU A 159 -5.04 -13.04 -15.17
C GLU A 159 -4.69 -12.70 -16.63
N ASP A 160 -5.37 -11.71 -17.22
CA ASP A 160 -5.07 -11.20 -18.57
C ASP A 160 -3.80 -10.32 -18.65
N GLY A 161 -3.10 -10.14 -17.52
CA GLY A 161 -1.89 -9.33 -17.43
C GLY A 161 -2.13 -7.85 -17.08
N SER A 162 -3.39 -7.38 -17.00
CA SER A 162 -3.69 -5.98 -16.63
C SER A 162 -3.09 -5.63 -15.26
N LEU A 163 -2.50 -4.44 -15.16
CA LEU A 163 -1.82 -3.94 -13.96
C LEU A 163 -2.43 -2.61 -13.53
N LEU A 164 -2.67 -2.45 -12.23
CA LEU A 164 -3.22 -1.25 -11.62
C LEU A 164 -2.39 -0.85 -10.39
N GLN A 165 -2.01 0.43 -10.36
CA GLN A 165 -1.46 1.11 -9.20
C GLN A 165 -2.50 2.06 -8.61
N VAL A 166 -2.67 1.99 -7.30
CA VAL A 166 -3.61 2.80 -6.52
C VAL A 166 -2.85 3.83 -5.71
N LYS A 167 -3.32 5.08 -5.77
CA LYS A 167 -2.75 6.19 -5.02
C LYS A 167 -3.82 6.86 -4.15
N THR A 168 -3.42 7.33 -2.97
CA THR A 168 -4.35 8.05 -2.09
C THR A 168 -4.70 9.44 -2.60
N SER A 169 -3.81 10.07 -3.37
CA SER A 169 -3.93 11.45 -3.86
C SER A 169 -3.22 11.64 -5.21
N ASN A 170 -3.69 12.54 -6.07
CA ASN A 170 -3.05 12.82 -7.36
C ASN A 170 -1.66 13.51 -7.26
N ASN A 171 -1.32 14.11 -6.13
CA ASN A 171 0.02 14.67 -5.89
C ASN A 171 1.00 13.68 -5.25
N SER A 172 0.61 12.42 -5.06
CA SER A 172 1.52 11.38 -4.53
C SER A 172 2.47 10.84 -5.61
N GLU A 173 3.04 11.75 -6.40
CA GLU A 173 4.12 11.45 -7.32
C GLU A 173 5.44 11.37 -6.57
N ASN A 174 5.92 10.13 -6.40
CA ASN A 174 7.33 9.90 -6.68
C ASN A 174 7.43 9.71 -8.20
N SER A 175 8.42 10.37 -8.81
CA SER A 175 8.72 10.48 -10.26
C SER A 175 9.03 9.17 -10.99
N SER A 176 8.46 8.05 -10.53
CA SER A 176 8.39 6.80 -11.29
C SER A 176 7.36 6.95 -12.39
N SER A 177 7.86 7.46 -13.52
CA SER A 177 7.31 7.39 -14.86
C SER A 177 6.41 6.17 -15.09
N ILE A 178 5.33 6.38 -15.85
CA ILE A 178 4.54 5.33 -16.50
C ILE A 178 5.51 4.25 -16.98
N ARG A 179 5.46 3.08 -16.33
CA ARG A 179 6.32 1.96 -16.67
C ARG A 179 5.53 1.00 -17.51
N VAL A 180 5.89 0.91 -18.79
CA VAL A 180 5.36 -0.11 -19.69
C VAL A 180 6.21 -1.39 -19.53
N ARG A 181 5.55 -2.53 -19.32
CA ARG A 181 6.18 -3.84 -19.14
C ARG A 181 5.58 -4.83 -20.14
N ASN A 182 6.39 -5.37 -21.04
CA ASN A 182 5.95 -6.28 -22.10
C ASN A 182 4.69 -5.80 -22.87
N GLY A 183 4.65 -4.50 -23.20
CA GLY A 183 3.51 -3.88 -23.90
C GLY A 183 2.27 -3.62 -23.03
N THR A 184 2.30 -3.98 -21.73
CA THR A 184 1.23 -3.66 -20.78
C THR A 184 1.61 -2.44 -19.94
N GLU A 185 0.77 -1.42 -19.98
CA GLU A 185 0.92 -0.22 -19.17
C GLU A 185 0.36 -0.45 -17.76
N ILE A 186 1.12 -0.06 -16.73
CA ILE A 186 0.57 0.02 -15.37
C ILE A 186 -0.39 1.20 -15.33
N ARG A 187 -1.70 0.93 -15.29
CA ARG A 187 -2.72 1.97 -15.14
C ARG A 187 -2.65 2.54 -13.74
N ILE A 188 -2.72 3.86 -13.62
CA ILE A 188 -2.66 4.55 -12.33
C ILE A 188 -4.05 5.12 -12.04
N TRP A 189 -4.56 4.84 -10.85
CA TRP A 189 -5.74 5.49 -10.30
C TRP A 189 -5.39 6.18 -8.98
N PHE A 190 -6.01 7.33 -8.71
CA PHE A 190 -5.89 8.02 -7.42
C PHE A 190 -7.27 8.30 -6.83
N ARG A 191 -7.35 8.34 -5.50
CA ARG A 191 -8.63 8.56 -4.79
C ARG A 191 -9.06 10.02 -4.70
N ARG A 192 -8.19 10.93 -4.26
CA ARG A 192 -8.55 12.34 -3.98
C ARG A 192 -7.75 13.34 -4.78
N PHE A 193 -8.31 14.54 -4.95
CA PHE A 193 -7.58 15.71 -5.44
C PHE A 193 -6.89 16.44 -4.29
N PHE A 194 -5.61 16.75 -4.42
CA PHE A 194 -4.83 17.40 -3.37
C PHE A 194 -5.28 18.84 -3.08
N ASN A 195 -5.76 19.53 -4.13
CA ASN A 195 -6.09 20.96 -4.14
C ASN A 195 -7.60 21.24 -4.05
N LYS A 196 -8.43 20.22 -3.84
CA LYS A 196 -9.89 20.37 -3.73
C LYS A 196 -10.40 19.59 -2.52
N ALA A 197 -11.08 20.29 -1.60
CA ALA A 197 -11.68 19.66 -0.43
C ALA A 197 -12.80 18.69 -0.85
N ASN A 198 -12.86 17.52 -0.21
CA ASN A 198 -13.88 16.49 -0.43
C ASN A 198 -14.19 16.17 -1.89
N THR A 199 -13.18 16.25 -2.77
CA THR A 199 -13.31 15.86 -4.18
C THR A 199 -12.51 14.59 -4.42
N PHE A 200 -13.20 13.58 -4.94
CA PHE A 200 -12.69 12.24 -5.19
C PHE A 200 -12.75 11.90 -6.67
N ASN A 201 -12.19 10.76 -7.04
CA ASN A 201 -12.02 10.33 -8.42
C ASN A 201 -12.48 8.88 -8.62
N TRP A 202 -13.49 8.45 -7.86
CA TRP A 202 -14.01 7.08 -7.89
C TRP A 202 -14.54 6.67 -9.27
N VAL A 203 -15.20 7.59 -9.99
CA VAL A 203 -15.79 7.30 -11.31
C VAL A 203 -14.71 6.95 -12.34
N ALA A 204 -13.52 7.56 -12.27
CA ALA A 204 -12.42 7.23 -13.19
C ALA A 204 -11.94 5.77 -13.07
N LEU A 205 -12.16 5.13 -11.91
CA LEU A 205 -11.81 3.71 -11.74
C LEU A 205 -12.69 2.81 -12.61
N ASN A 206 -13.93 3.21 -12.91
CA ASN A 206 -14.87 2.44 -13.75
C ASN A 206 -14.29 2.15 -15.13
N GLU A 207 -13.65 3.14 -15.76
CA GLU A 207 -13.00 3.00 -17.07
C GLU A 207 -11.84 2.00 -17.01
N ILE A 208 -11.03 2.07 -15.96
CA ILE A 208 -9.88 1.18 -15.77
C ILE A 208 -10.33 -0.27 -15.63
N ILE A 209 -11.40 -0.52 -14.86
CA ILE A 209 -11.88 -1.88 -14.58
C ILE A 209 -12.91 -2.39 -15.59
N GLY A 210 -13.39 -1.53 -16.49
CA GLY A 210 -14.42 -1.85 -17.49
C GLY A 210 -15.79 -2.17 -16.89
N ARG A 211 -16.15 -1.51 -15.78
CA ARG A 211 -17.41 -1.72 -15.04
C ARG A 211 -17.92 -0.39 -14.50
N ASP A 212 -19.23 -0.22 -14.46
CA ASP A 212 -19.87 0.96 -13.89
C ASP A 212 -20.43 0.64 -12.50
N ILE A 213 -19.56 0.68 -11.47
CA ILE A 213 -19.91 0.30 -10.09
C ILE A 213 -19.57 1.39 -9.06
N PHE A 214 -18.74 2.35 -9.46
CA PHE A 214 -18.33 3.47 -8.62
C PHE A 214 -19.06 4.76 -9.01
N ASN A 215 -19.43 5.53 -8.00
CA ASN A 215 -19.83 6.92 -8.11
C ASN A 215 -19.16 7.74 -6.99
N GLU A 216 -19.04 9.06 -7.15
CA GLU A 216 -18.20 9.85 -6.23
C GLU A 216 -18.70 9.86 -4.78
N GLU A 217 -20.01 9.99 -4.55
CA GLU A 217 -20.56 10.18 -3.21
C GLU A 217 -20.67 8.87 -2.42
N ASP A 218 -21.32 7.85 -2.98
CA ASP A 218 -21.54 6.58 -2.29
C ASP A 218 -20.26 5.78 -2.15
N SER A 219 -19.33 5.84 -3.12
CA SER A 219 -18.08 5.08 -3.03
C SER A 219 -17.16 5.62 -1.94
N GLU A 220 -17.04 6.94 -1.82
CA GLU A 220 -16.29 7.56 -0.73
C GLU A 220 -16.95 7.28 0.62
N ARG A 221 -18.29 7.38 0.71
CA ARG A 221 -19.02 7.06 1.94
C ARG A 221 -18.74 5.61 2.37
N LYS A 222 -18.90 4.64 1.47
CA LYS A 222 -18.62 3.22 1.74
C LYS A 222 -17.17 2.98 2.14
N PHE A 223 -16.21 3.71 1.56
CA PHE A 223 -14.82 3.64 1.97
C PHE A 223 -14.62 4.16 3.41
N ARG A 224 -15.24 5.29 3.77
CA ARG A 224 -15.21 5.83 5.14
C ARG A 224 -15.89 4.89 6.16
N ASP A 225 -16.97 4.25 5.75
CA ASP A 225 -17.65 3.24 6.57
C ASP A 225 -16.75 2.01 6.78
N PHE A 226 -16.06 1.56 5.72
CA PHE A 226 -15.06 0.51 5.81
C PHE A 226 -13.95 0.88 6.80
N ILE A 227 -13.36 2.08 6.68
CA ILE A 227 -12.33 2.57 7.63
C ILE A 227 -12.86 2.50 9.06
N THR A 228 -14.03 3.11 9.31
CA THR A 228 -14.60 3.20 10.66
C THR A 228 -14.83 1.82 11.25
N ARG A 229 -15.37 0.89 10.46
CA ARG A 229 -15.61 -0.49 10.87
C ARG A 229 -14.29 -1.22 11.16
N THR A 230 -13.31 -1.14 10.26
CA THR A 230 -12.01 -1.81 10.43
C THR A 230 -11.27 -1.32 11.67
N ILE A 231 -11.26 -0.01 11.94
CA ILE A 231 -10.63 0.54 13.14
C ILE A 231 -11.37 0.13 14.42
N ARG A 232 -12.71 0.04 14.39
CA ARG A 232 -13.50 -0.43 15.54
C ARG A 232 -13.30 -1.92 15.82
N GLU A 233 -13.22 -2.73 14.78
CA GLU A 233 -13.02 -4.19 14.89
C GLU A 233 -11.58 -4.55 15.26
N ASN A 234 -10.60 -3.77 14.81
CA ASN A 234 -9.19 -3.96 15.14
C ASN A 234 -8.52 -2.63 15.55
N PRO A 235 -8.83 -2.06 16.72
CA PRO A 235 -8.21 -0.80 17.16
C PRO A 235 -6.69 -0.93 17.33
N GLY A 236 -6.21 -2.16 17.58
CA GLY A 236 -4.79 -2.47 17.69
C GLY A 236 -4.01 -2.35 16.37
N CYS A 237 -4.64 -2.10 15.23
CA CYS A 237 -3.95 -1.90 13.95
C CYS A 237 -3.13 -0.62 13.87
N ILE A 238 -3.39 0.33 14.78
CA ILE A 238 -2.63 1.57 14.99
C ILE A 238 -2.12 1.58 16.42
N TYR A 239 -0.84 1.89 16.60
CA TYR A 239 -0.34 2.21 17.92
C TYR A 239 -0.71 3.66 18.28
N ILE A 240 -1.50 3.85 19.34
CA ILE A 240 -1.81 5.16 19.91
C ILE A 240 -1.23 5.21 21.33
N PRO A 241 -0.40 6.21 21.69
CA PRO A 241 0.12 6.35 23.05
C PRO A 241 -1.00 6.65 24.07
N GLU A 242 -0.97 6.01 25.25
CA GLU A 242 -1.97 6.16 26.32
C GLU A 242 -2.13 7.60 26.88
N LYS A 243 -1.16 8.50 26.63
CA LYS A 243 -1.13 9.86 27.18
C LYS A 243 -1.34 10.97 26.15
N CYS A 244 -2.08 10.71 25.07
CA CYS A 244 -2.57 11.78 24.19
C CYS A 244 -3.86 12.39 24.76
N ARG A 245 -3.80 13.07 25.92
CA ARG A 245 -4.92 13.93 26.36
C ARG A 245 -4.86 15.22 25.56
N ILE A 246 -5.66 15.29 24.49
CA ILE A 246 -5.85 16.49 23.68
C ILE A 246 -6.88 17.38 24.41
N GLU A 247 -6.53 17.93 25.57
CA GLU A 247 -7.37 18.91 26.27
C GLU A 247 -6.92 20.37 26.03
N ALA A 248 -5.98 20.62 25.10
CA ALA A 248 -5.39 21.95 24.91
C ALA A 248 -5.19 22.38 23.44
N VAL A 249 -6.03 21.93 22.51
CA VAL A 249 -6.05 22.50 21.14
C VAL A 249 -7.35 23.27 20.94
N GLN A 250 -7.51 24.31 21.73
CA GLN A 250 -8.47 25.39 21.46
C GLN A 250 -7.63 26.63 21.17
N MET A 251 -7.08 26.70 19.96
CA MET A 251 -6.59 27.96 19.40
C MET A 251 -7.15 28.06 18.00
N GLU A 252 -8.00 29.06 17.84
CA GLU A 252 -8.67 29.46 16.61
C GLU A 252 -7.67 29.55 15.45
N LEU A 253 -7.76 28.60 14.52
CA LEU A 253 -7.21 28.73 13.19
C LEU A 253 -8.37 29.12 12.27
N TRP A 254 -8.62 30.43 12.19
CA TRP A 254 -9.33 31.06 11.07
C TRP A 254 -8.31 31.56 10.06
#